data_AF-A0A651DMJ5-F1
#
_entry.id   AF-A0A651DMJ5-F1
#
_cell.length_a   1.000
_cell.length_b   1.000
_cell.length_c   1.000
_cell.angle_alpha   90.00
_cell.angle_beta   90.00
_cell.angle_gamma   90.00
#
_symmetry.space_group_name_H-M   'P 1'
#
loop_
_entity.id
_entity.type
_entity.pdbx_description
1 polymer ?
#
loop_
_entity_poly.entity_id
_entity_poly.type
_entity_poly.pdbx_seq_one_letter_code
_entity_poly.pdbx_strand_id
1 'polypeptide(L)'
;MLTVFSPARRLLRRCLVLGVAIALWLSLTIPAQAASIDPFIRRYFDAAEPVALPANAAGETQLFSAEDFATGKEFFSSTCINCHVGGATLPNPTESLALDVLKGATPSRDNIQAIVAFMRQPMTYDGQEVSFWCREVPDTWLSDAEAETVAAFVLRAAEKAPGWGTSEF
;
A
#
# COMPACT_ATOMS: atom_id res chain seq x y z
N MET A 1 -38.05 -16.96 -59.19
CA MET A 1 -36.64 -17.38 -59.37
C MET A 1 -35.98 -17.47 -58.00
N LEU A 2 -35.76 -18.68 -57.51
CA LEU A 2 -35.19 -18.95 -56.17
C LEU A 2 -33.68 -18.69 -56.20
N THR A 3 -33.20 -17.77 -55.37
CA THR A 3 -31.76 -17.46 -55.25
C THR A 3 -31.02 -18.65 -54.63
N VAL A 4 -30.32 -19.43 -55.46
CA VAL A 4 -29.44 -20.51 -55.03
C VAL A 4 -28.17 -19.89 -54.43
N PHE A 5 -28.18 -19.66 -53.11
CA PHE A 5 -26.96 -19.31 -52.38
C PHE A 5 -25.99 -20.49 -52.43
N SER A 6 -24.81 -20.30 -53.03
CA SER A 6 -23.80 -21.37 -53.15
C SER A 6 -23.45 -21.96 -51.78
N PRO A 7 -23.26 -23.29 -51.69
CA PRO A 7 -22.98 -23.97 -50.42
C PRO A 7 -21.74 -23.40 -49.72
N ALA A 8 -20.75 -22.93 -50.48
CA ALA A 8 -19.55 -22.26 -49.98
C ALA A 8 -19.86 -20.95 -49.22
N ARG A 9 -20.83 -20.17 -49.70
CA ARG A 9 -21.22 -18.89 -49.08
C ARG A 9 -21.99 -19.09 -47.77
N ARG A 10 -22.76 -20.18 -47.65
CA ARG A 10 -23.42 -20.58 -46.39
C ARG A 10 -22.42 -21.12 -45.37
N LEU A 11 -21.43 -21.90 -45.81
CA LEU A 11 -20.39 -22.44 -44.95
C LEU A 11 -19.52 -21.31 -44.37
N LEU A 12 -19.08 -20.37 -45.22
CA LEU A 12 -18.27 -19.22 -44.78
C LEU A 12 -19.02 -18.36 -43.74
N ARG A 13 -20.31 -18.07 -43.96
CA ARG A 13 -21.13 -17.31 -43.02
C ARG A 13 -21.32 -18.04 -41.69
N ARG A 14 -21.45 -19.38 -41.70
CA ARG A 14 -21.52 -20.19 -40.47
C ARG A 14 -20.21 -20.17 -39.71
N CYS A 15 -19.06 -20.32 -40.38
CA CYS A 15 -17.75 -20.23 -39.73
C CYS A 15 -17.51 -18.84 -39.14
N LEU A 16 -17.95 -17.78 -39.81
CA LEU A 16 -17.80 -16.40 -39.33
C LEU A 16 -18.67 -16.12 -38.10
N VAL A 17 -19.93 -16.57 -38.10
CA VAL A 17 -20.81 -16.48 -36.92
C VAL A 17 -20.29 -17.32 -35.76
N LEU A 18 -19.78 -18.53 -36.02
CA LEU A 18 -19.18 -19.39 -34.99
C LEU A 18 -17.92 -18.75 -34.40
N GLY A 19 -17.06 -18.19 -35.25
CA GLY A 19 -15.84 -17.48 -34.82
C GLY A 19 -16.15 -16.26 -33.96
N VAL A 20 -17.15 -15.46 -34.34
CA VAL A 20 -17.60 -14.31 -33.55
C VAL A 20 -18.21 -14.76 -32.21
N ALA A 21 -19.03 -15.81 -32.21
CA ALA A 21 -19.60 -16.35 -30.97
C ALA A 21 -18.52 -16.88 -30.01
N ILE A 22 -17.51 -17.58 -30.54
CA ILE A 22 -16.36 -18.07 -29.77
C ILE A 22 -15.54 -16.89 -29.22
N ALA A 23 -15.28 -15.86 -30.02
CA ALA A 23 -14.56 -14.67 -29.56
C ALA A 23 -15.31 -13.91 -28.44
N LEU A 24 -16.64 -13.77 -28.57
CA LEU A 24 -17.49 -13.19 -27.52
C LEU A 24 -17.50 -14.05 -26.25
N TRP A 25 -17.58 -15.37 -26.38
CA TRP A 25 -17.49 -16.29 -25.24
C TRP A 25 -16.13 -16.19 -24.53
N LEU A 26 -15.03 -16.17 -25.29
CA LEU A 26 -13.68 -16.00 -24.75
C LEU A 26 -13.50 -14.66 -24.02
N SER A 27 -14.14 -13.60 -24.53
CA SER A 27 -14.11 -12.26 -23.92
C SER A 27 -14.88 -12.19 -22.59
N LEU A 28 -15.91 -13.02 -22.40
CA LEU A 28 -16.70 -13.10 -21.16
C LEU A 28 -16.03 -13.94 -20.06
N THR A 29 -15.02 -14.75 -20.41
CA THR A 29 -14.31 -15.63 -19.48
C THR A 29 -12.95 -15.10 -19.03
N ILE A 30 -12.53 -13.91 -19.48
CA ILE A 30 -11.32 -13.28 -18.93
C ILE A 30 -11.65 -12.88 -17.50
N PRO A 31 -11.06 -13.48 -16.45
CA PRO A 31 -11.21 -12.93 -15.12
C PRO A 31 -10.63 -11.52 -15.18
N ALA A 32 -11.44 -10.52 -14.84
CA ALA A 32 -10.93 -9.19 -14.57
C ALA A 32 -9.87 -9.37 -13.47
N GLN A 33 -8.60 -9.22 -13.83
CA GLN A 33 -7.50 -9.23 -12.88
C GLN A 33 -7.56 -7.89 -12.14
N ALA A 34 -8.58 -7.72 -11.31
CA ALA A 34 -8.47 -6.81 -10.19
C ALA A 34 -7.41 -7.46 -9.28
N ALA A 35 -6.20 -6.90 -9.25
CA ALA A 35 -5.25 -7.23 -8.21
C ALA A 35 -6.03 -7.14 -6.88
N SER A 36 -6.14 -8.25 -6.15
CA SER A 36 -6.90 -8.24 -4.92
C SER A 36 -6.15 -7.37 -3.93
N ILE A 37 -6.63 -6.13 -3.74
CA ILE A 37 -6.11 -5.22 -2.71
C ILE A 37 -6.11 -5.99 -1.39
N ASP A 38 -5.02 -5.85 -0.63
CA ASP A 38 -4.82 -6.48 0.66
C ASP A 38 -6.09 -6.34 1.55
N PRO A 39 -6.60 -7.45 2.14
CA PRO A 39 -7.86 -7.42 2.88
C PRO A 39 -7.87 -6.45 4.07
N PHE A 40 -6.73 -6.24 4.72
CA PHE A 40 -6.62 -5.30 5.84
C PHE A 40 -6.73 -3.86 5.35
N ILE A 41 -6.03 -3.51 4.25
CA ILE A 41 -6.12 -2.17 3.63
C ILE A 41 -7.56 -1.90 3.19
N ARG A 42 -8.16 -2.84 2.47
CA ARG A 42 -9.56 -2.72 2.03
C ARG A 42 -10.53 -2.53 3.21
N ARG A 43 -10.26 -3.16 4.35
CA ARG A 43 -11.15 -3.16 5.50
C ARG A 43 -11.07 -1.89 6.34
N TYR A 44 -9.89 -1.29 6.45
CA TYR A 44 -9.62 -0.25 7.45
C TYR A 44 -9.18 1.10 6.84
N PHE A 45 -8.57 1.13 5.66
CA PHE A 45 -7.90 2.34 5.19
C PHE A 45 -8.79 3.31 4.43
N ASP A 46 -10.06 2.98 4.16
CA ASP A 46 -10.99 3.80 3.36
C ASP A 46 -10.42 4.28 2.01
N ALA A 47 -9.51 3.49 1.41
CA ALA A 47 -8.73 3.86 0.22
C ALA A 47 -9.39 3.39 -1.09
N ALA A 48 -10.71 3.62 -1.23
CA ALA A 48 -11.39 3.38 -2.51
C ALA A 48 -10.95 4.38 -3.60
N GLU A 49 -10.51 5.56 -3.17
CA GLU A 49 -9.84 6.60 -3.94
C GLU A 49 -8.52 6.95 -3.22
N PRO A 50 -7.55 7.62 -3.90
CA PRO A 50 -6.31 8.04 -3.26
C PRO A 50 -6.55 8.89 -2.01
N VAL A 51 -5.84 8.56 -0.93
CA VAL A 51 -5.95 9.21 0.38
C VAL A 51 -4.84 10.25 0.51
N ALA A 52 -5.23 11.47 0.91
CA ALA A 52 -4.28 12.53 1.24
C ALA A 52 -3.71 12.30 2.65
N LEU A 53 -2.37 12.25 2.76
CA LEU A 53 -1.64 12.19 4.03
C LEU A 53 -0.71 13.41 4.18
N PRO A 54 -0.36 13.83 5.42
CA PRO A 54 0.59 14.91 5.65
C PRO A 54 1.95 14.60 5.03
N ALA A 55 2.36 15.39 4.04
CA ALA A 55 3.64 15.21 3.35
C ALA A 55 4.81 15.72 4.21
N ASN A 56 4.62 16.85 4.89
CA ASN A 56 5.66 17.54 5.65
C ASN A 56 5.12 18.46 6.75
N ALA A 57 6.05 19.07 7.49
CA ALA A 57 5.75 20.00 8.58
C ALA A 57 5.16 21.36 8.14
N ALA A 58 5.17 21.68 6.84
CA ALA A 58 4.54 22.91 6.32
C ALA A 58 3.03 22.76 6.10
N GLY A 59 2.49 21.54 6.29
CA GLY A 59 1.06 21.25 6.13
C GLY A 59 0.66 20.85 4.71
N GLU A 60 1.63 20.60 3.82
CA GLU A 60 1.36 20.03 2.50
C GLU A 60 0.90 18.58 2.62
N THR A 61 0.19 18.09 1.61
CA THR A 61 -0.33 16.72 1.57
C THR A 61 0.07 16.00 0.30
N GLN A 62 0.23 14.68 0.39
CA GLN A 62 0.52 13.79 -0.74
C GLN A 62 -0.55 12.69 -0.82
N LEU A 63 -0.90 12.28 -2.05
CA LEU A 63 -1.93 11.27 -2.32
C LEU A 63 -1.32 9.89 -2.43
N PHE A 64 -1.96 8.91 -1.78
CA PHE A 64 -1.57 7.49 -1.82
C PHE A 64 -2.77 6.60 -2.15
N SER A 65 -2.59 5.71 -3.12
CA SER A 65 -3.58 4.70 -3.53
C SER A 65 -3.61 3.49 -2.59
N ALA A 66 -4.61 2.62 -2.77
CA ALA A 66 -4.66 1.35 -2.07
C ALA A 66 -3.47 0.45 -2.41
N GLU A 67 -2.98 0.52 -3.64
CA GLU A 67 -1.81 -0.17 -4.13
C GLU A 67 -0.54 0.33 -3.43
N ASP A 68 -0.39 1.65 -3.25
CA ASP A 68 0.76 2.22 -2.52
C ASP A 68 0.78 1.72 -1.07
N PHE A 69 -0.37 1.71 -0.40
CA PHE A 69 -0.45 1.15 0.95
C PHE A 69 -0.10 -0.34 0.97
N ALA A 70 -0.46 -1.11 -0.06
CA ALA A 70 -0.17 -2.53 -0.15
C ALA A 70 1.34 -2.78 -0.32
N THR A 71 1.99 -2.00 -1.19
CA THR A 71 3.45 -2.02 -1.36
C THR A 71 4.17 -1.67 -0.05
N GLY A 72 3.75 -0.60 0.62
CA GLY A 72 4.32 -0.20 1.91
C GLY A 72 4.14 -1.27 2.98
N LYS A 73 2.95 -1.89 3.05
CA LYS A 73 2.65 -2.99 3.98
C LYS A 73 3.52 -4.21 3.72
N GLU A 74 3.76 -4.57 2.47
CA GLU A 74 4.58 -5.74 2.12
C GLU A 74 6.03 -5.55 2.60
N PHE A 75 6.62 -4.38 2.35
CA PHE A 75 7.94 -4.07 2.87
C PHE A 75 7.96 -4.05 4.40
N PHE A 76 6.99 -3.38 5.04
CA PHE A 76 6.87 -3.36 6.50
C PHE A 76 6.78 -4.78 7.09
N SER A 77 6.00 -5.65 6.45
CA SER A 77 5.81 -7.04 6.89
C SER A 77 7.07 -7.88 6.75
N SER A 78 7.89 -7.64 5.72
CA SER A 78 9.15 -8.38 5.52
C SER A 78 10.31 -7.85 6.37
N THR A 79 10.30 -6.56 6.71
CA THR A 79 11.46 -5.87 7.30
C THR A 79 11.25 -5.40 8.74
N CYS A 80 10.07 -4.85 9.06
CA CYS A 80 9.83 -4.12 10.31
C CYS A 80 9.03 -4.94 11.34
N ILE A 81 8.26 -5.94 10.88
CA ILE A 81 7.24 -6.61 11.69
C ILE A 81 7.78 -7.31 12.94
N ASN A 82 9.03 -7.78 12.91
CA ASN A 82 9.63 -8.48 14.04
C ASN A 82 9.75 -7.60 15.28
N CYS A 83 9.84 -6.28 15.11
CA CYS A 83 9.87 -5.31 16.20
C CYS A 83 8.57 -4.52 16.30
N HIS A 84 7.84 -4.36 15.18
CA HIS A 84 6.69 -3.47 15.07
C HIS A 84 5.36 -4.13 14.70
N VAL A 85 5.18 -5.39 15.12
CA VAL A 85 3.90 -6.10 14.94
C VAL A 85 2.75 -5.30 15.53
N GLY A 86 1.70 -5.07 14.73
CA GLY A 86 0.54 -4.29 15.14
C GLY A 86 0.85 -2.84 15.53
N GLY A 87 1.98 -2.28 15.09
CA GLY A 87 2.42 -0.93 15.48
C GLY A 87 3.07 -0.85 16.86
N ALA A 88 3.29 -1.98 17.55
CA ALA A 88 4.06 -1.99 18.80
C ALA A 88 5.53 -1.61 18.56
N THR A 89 6.30 -1.50 19.64
CA THR A 89 7.78 -1.49 19.56
C THR A 89 8.28 -2.45 20.64
N LEU A 90 8.48 -3.72 20.29
CA LEU A 90 8.77 -4.76 21.28
C LEU A 90 10.00 -4.46 22.17
N PRO A 91 11.11 -3.92 21.65
CA PRO A 91 12.28 -3.59 22.48
C PRO A 91 12.04 -2.38 23.41
N ASN A 92 11.09 -1.50 23.07
CA ASN A 92 10.78 -0.30 23.83
C ASN A 92 9.29 0.07 23.71
N PRO A 93 8.41 -0.54 24.53
CA PRO A 93 6.96 -0.40 24.37
C PRO A 93 6.41 1.02 24.57
N THR A 94 7.17 1.93 25.18
CA THR A 94 6.75 3.33 25.35
C THR A 94 6.91 4.17 24.08
N GLU A 95 7.66 3.67 23.10
CA GLU A 95 7.93 4.35 21.81
C GLU A 95 7.31 3.55 20.65
N SER A 96 6.00 3.30 20.71
CA SER A 96 5.25 2.60 19.67
C SER A 96 5.08 3.44 18.38
N LEU A 97 4.46 2.84 17.36
CA LEU A 97 4.04 3.52 16.12
C LEU A 97 2.62 4.09 16.20
N ALA A 98 2.10 4.32 17.42
CA ALA A 98 0.84 5.04 17.61
C ALA A 98 0.97 6.50 17.18
N LEU A 99 -0.12 7.11 16.68
CA LEU A 99 -0.07 8.43 16.05
C LEU A 99 0.37 9.53 17.03
N ASP A 100 -0.11 9.50 18.26
CA ASP A 100 0.27 10.45 19.32
C ASP A 100 1.73 10.29 19.74
N VAL A 101 2.23 9.06 19.79
CA VAL A 101 3.65 8.76 20.05
C VAL A 101 4.53 9.26 18.91
N LEU A 102 4.17 9.00 17.65
CA LEU A 102 4.87 9.53 16.48
C LEU A 102 4.92 11.06 16.48
N LYS A 103 3.81 11.70 16.83
CA LYS A 103 3.69 13.16 16.94
C LYS A 103 4.50 13.76 18.10
N GLY A 104 4.68 13.02 19.19
CA GLY A 104 5.43 13.46 20.36
C GLY A 104 6.94 13.40 20.21
N ALA A 105 7.46 12.72 19.18
CA ALA A 105 8.89 12.63 18.92
C ALA A 105 9.48 14.01 18.54
N THR A 106 10.79 14.16 18.71
CA THR A 106 11.55 15.36 18.30
C THR A 106 12.61 14.97 17.27
N PRO A 107 12.55 15.49 16.02
CA PRO A 107 11.40 16.17 15.42
C PRO A 107 10.17 15.25 15.32
N SER A 108 8.99 15.84 15.13
CA SER A 108 7.72 15.10 14.98
C SER A 108 7.76 14.14 13.78
N ARG A 109 7.25 12.92 13.97
CA ARG A 109 7.27 11.81 12.99
C ARG A 109 5.88 11.48 12.44
N ASP A 110 4.99 12.47 12.42
CA ASP A 110 3.59 12.37 11.98
C ASP A 110 3.36 12.81 10.52
N ASN A 111 4.39 12.74 9.69
CA ASN A 111 4.33 13.06 8.27
C ASN A 111 5.30 12.19 7.44
N ILE A 112 5.04 12.11 6.13
CA ILE A 112 5.77 11.22 5.21
C ILE A 112 7.28 11.49 5.25
N GLN A 113 7.70 12.75 5.05
CA GLN A 113 9.11 13.11 5.00
C GLN A 113 9.85 12.78 6.31
N ALA A 114 9.20 12.99 7.46
CA ALA A 114 9.82 12.70 8.75
C ALA A 114 10.03 11.19 8.98
N ILE A 115 9.09 10.34 8.57
CA ILE A 115 9.27 8.88 8.67
C ILE A 115 10.33 8.39 7.68
N VAL A 116 10.35 8.92 6.44
CA VAL A 116 11.42 8.61 5.48
C VAL A 116 12.79 9.01 6.03
N ALA A 117 12.92 10.23 6.56
CA ALA A 117 14.16 10.68 7.18
C ALA A 117 14.58 9.79 8.36
N PHE A 118 13.63 9.38 9.20
CA PHE A 118 13.89 8.44 10.30
C PHE A 118 14.36 7.07 9.79
N MET A 119 13.81 6.56 8.69
CA MET A 119 14.28 5.31 8.10
C MET A 119 15.71 5.43 7.56
N ARG A 120 16.09 6.59 7.01
CA ARG A 120 17.47 6.83 6.53
C ARG A 120 18.48 6.95 7.66
N GLN A 121 18.08 7.52 8.79
CA GLN A 121 18.94 7.65 9.96
C GLN A 121 18.09 7.64 11.23
N PRO A 122 17.86 6.46 11.84
CA PRO A 122 17.05 6.38 13.05
C PRO A 122 17.69 7.18 14.18
N MET A 123 16.88 8.00 14.86
CA MET A 123 17.31 8.85 15.99
C MET A 123 16.56 8.46 17.27
N THR A 124 17.12 8.78 18.44
CA THR A 124 16.40 8.70 19.72
C THR A 124 15.11 9.52 19.68
N TYR A 125 14.16 9.24 20.57
CA TYR A 125 12.85 9.91 20.58
C TYR A 125 12.95 11.44 20.73
N ASP A 126 13.98 11.92 21.41
CA ASP A 126 14.33 13.34 21.58
C ASP A 126 15.22 13.92 20.47
N GLY A 127 15.64 13.08 19.52
CA GLY A 127 16.44 13.46 18.34
C GLY A 127 17.90 13.80 18.63
N GLN A 128 18.39 13.58 19.85
CA GLN A 128 19.74 13.99 20.24
C GLN A 128 20.82 13.02 19.75
N GLU A 129 20.51 11.74 19.64
CA GLU A 129 21.49 10.68 19.33
C GLU A 129 20.97 9.76 18.22
N VAL A 130 21.90 9.10 17.52
CA VAL A 130 21.56 8.03 16.57
C VAL A 130 21.06 6.81 17.35
N SER A 131 19.93 6.25 16.95
CA SER A 131 19.38 5.02 17.53
C SER A 131 19.91 3.81 16.78
N PHE A 132 20.45 2.85 17.55
CA PHE A 132 20.86 1.54 17.04
C PHE A 132 19.79 0.46 17.28
N TRP A 133 18.64 0.84 17.84
CA TRP A 133 17.54 -0.08 18.15
C TRP A 133 16.57 -0.27 16.99
N CYS A 134 16.51 0.69 16.08
CA CYS A 134 15.74 0.59 14.84
C CYS A 134 16.68 0.25 13.67
N ARG A 135 16.11 -0.35 12.63
CA ARG A 135 16.86 -0.70 11.43
C ARG A 135 16.93 0.50 10.49
N GLU A 136 18.15 0.90 10.13
CA GLU A 136 18.39 1.81 9.02
C GLU A 136 18.00 1.15 7.69
N VAL A 137 17.33 1.93 6.84
CA VAL A 137 16.93 1.56 5.47
C VAL A 137 17.56 2.59 4.52
N PRO A 138 18.72 2.31 3.92
CA PRO A 138 19.34 3.22 2.96
C PRO A 138 18.55 3.29 1.65
N ASP A 139 18.77 4.36 0.89
CA ASP A 139 18.19 4.59 -0.45
C ASP A 139 18.56 3.49 -1.46
N THR A 140 19.72 2.86 -1.28
CA THR A 140 20.17 1.70 -2.07
C THR A 140 19.35 0.43 -1.84
N TRP A 141 18.64 0.33 -0.71
CA TRP A 141 17.73 -0.79 -0.43
C TRP A 141 16.30 -0.46 -0.80
N LEU A 142 15.85 0.77 -0.51
CA LEU A 142 14.50 1.23 -0.81
C LEU A 142 14.58 2.69 -1.26
N SER A 143 14.20 2.97 -2.51
CA SER A 143 14.22 4.35 -3.03
C SER A 143 13.32 5.28 -2.21
N ASP A 144 13.46 6.60 -2.34
CA ASP A 144 12.63 7.54 -1.59
C ASP A 144 11.14 7.35 -1.89
N ALA A 145 10.76 7.20 -3.16
CA ALA A 145 9.37 6.94 -3.53
C ALA A 145 8.80 5.65 -2.92
N GLU A 146 9.60 4.58 -2.87
CA GLU A 146 9.19 3.33 -2.22
C GLU A 146 9.13 3.48 -0.70
N ALA A 147 10.06 4.21 -0.09
CA ALA A 147 10.06 4.53 1.33
C ALA A 147 8.84 5.37 1.74
N GLU A 148 8.39 6.29 0.89
CA GLU A 148 7.15 7.04 1.09
C GLU A 148 5.93 6.10 1.20
N THR A 149 5.89 4.99 0.45
CA THR A 149 4.79 4.01 0.59
C THR A 149 4.77 3.33 1.96
N VAL A 150 5.95 3.05 2.54
CA VAL A 150 6.09 2.48 3.89
C VAL A 150 5.63 3.50 4.93
N ALA A 151 6.07 4.75 4.78
CA ALA A 151 5.63 5.85 5.64
C ALA A 151 4.10 6.05 5.57
N ALA A 152 3.53 6.02 4.37
CA ALA A 152 2.10 6.13 4.14
C ALA A 152 1.33 4.98 4.81
N PHE A 153 1.81 3.74 4.69
CA PHE A 153 1.22 2.59 5.38
C PHE A 153 1.23 2.78 6.90
N VAL A 154 2.37 3.17 7.49
CA VAL A 154 2.50 3.37 8.94
C VAL A 154 1.56 4.46 9.45
N LEU A 155 1.53 5.62 8.79
CA LEU A 155 0.64 6.73 9.19
C LEU A 155 -0.82 6.32 9.05
N ARG A 156 -1.20 5.71 7.93
CA ARG A 156 -2.60 5.33 7.71
C ARG A 156 -3.05 4.23 8.67
N ALA A 157 -2.16 3.30 9.02
CA ALA A 157 -2.43 2.33 10.07
C ALA A 157 -2.63 3.02 11.43
N ALA A 158 -1.76 3.96 11.79
CA ALA A 158 -1.88 4.73 13.04
C ALA A 158 -3.17 5.57 13.13
N GLU A 159 -3.70 6.03 12.00
CA GLU A 159 -4.98 6.76 11.94
C GLU A 159 -6.22 5.88 12.04
N LYS A 160 -6.17 4.66 11.47
CA LYS A 160 -7.38 3.90 11.13
C LYS A 160 -7.45 2.47 11.65
N ALA A 161 -6.31 1.82 11.84
CA ALA A 161 -6.27 0.41 12.16
C ALA A 161 -6.59 0.19 13.66
N PRO A 162 -7.64 -0.56 14.00
CA PRO A 162 -7.99 -0.84 15.39
C PRO A 162 -6.84 -1.55 16.12
N GLY A 163 -6.48 -1.06 17.31
CA GLY A 163 -5.40 -1.61 18.12
C GLY A 163 -3.99 -1.31 17.63
N TRP A 164 -3.82 -0.45 16.62
CA TRP A 164 -2.49 -0.09 16.15
C TRP A 164 -1.72 0.72 17.20
N GLY A 165 -0.55 0.21 17.59
CA GLY A 165 0.34 0.86 18.54
C GLY A 165 -0.12 0.84 19.99
N THR A 166 -1.20 0.11 20.31
CA THR A 166 -1.68 -0.03 21.69
C THR A 166 -0.87 -1.08 22.45
N SER A 167 -0.52 -0.79 23.70
CA SER A 167 0.15 -1.74 24.61
C SER A 167 -0.84 -2.60 25.42
N GLU A 168 -2.13 -2.30 25.33
CA GLU A 168 -3.23 -3.02 25.99
C GLU A 168 -3.86 -3.98 24.96
N PHE A 169 -3.85 -5.28 25.25
CA PHE A 169 -4.38 -6.35 24.39
C PHE A 169 -5.30 -7.29 25.15
#